data_AF-A0A6U8N819-F1
#
_entry.id   AF-A0A6U8N819-F1
#
_cell.length_a   1.000
_cell.length_b   1.000
_cell.length_c   1.000
_cell.angle_alpha   90.00
_cell.angle_beta   90.00
_cell.angle_gamma   90.00
#
_symmetry.space_group_name_H-M   'P 1'
#
loop_
_entity.id
_entity.type
_entity.pdbx_description
1 polymer ?
#
loop_
_entity_poly.entity_id
_entity_poly.type
_entity_poly.pdbx_seq_one_letter_code
_entity_poly.pdbx_strand_id
1 'polypeptide(L)'
;MRLLLALLSLTLADVAAERRSVPTYTIDLDLPPEERFKVLVRPGTGLNATVWKFWTKYFVGDPLLKDALFALVAARGHEAPELQAEISGMAAASGLPPAFVQGIQMLYEVQTLMVPIVNFSQPRLSSDGIGWEGANRTFHEPLPKKWEGLGRFPRAPFCTGIIATNQADGSVYHARNLDFFFTELMAELVYTGVFTRGGKELYRAQMIAGRA
;
A
#
# COMPACT_ATOMS: atom_id res chain seq x y z
N MET A 1 -12.03 62.63 -15.85
CA MET A 1 -11.14 61.84 -14.98
C MET A 1 -11.58 60.38 -15.08
N ARG A 2 -10.92 59.60 -15.95
CA ARG A 2 -11.24 58.19 -16.22
C ARG A 2 -10.53 57.34 -15.17
N LEU A 3 -11.28 56.65 -14.30
CA LEU A 3 -10.72 55.62 -13.44
C LEU A 3 -11.01 54.26 -14.10
N LEU A 4 -9.94 53.61 -14.58
CA LEU A 4 -9.95 52.26 -15.12
C LEU A 4 -10.42 51.28 -14.04
N LEU A 5 -11.47 50.50 -14.32
CA LEU A 5 -11.70 49.22 -13.65
C LEU A 5 -10.66 48.22 -14.19
N ALA A 6 -9.67 47.88 -13.35
CA ALA A 6 -8.83 46.72 -13.59
C ALA A 6 -9.59 45.46 -13.13
N LEU A 7 -10.19 44.74 -14.09
CA LEU A 7 -10.66 43.38 -13.88
C LEU A 7 -9.43 42.47 -13.69
N LEU A 8 -9.12 42.14 -12.43
CA LEU A 8 -8.24 41.03 -12.11
C LEU A 8 -8.99 39.74 -12.48
N SER A 9 -8.77 39.22 -13.70
CA SER A 9 -9.08 37.83 -13.99
C SER A 9 -8.05 36.98 -13.24
N LEU A 10 -8.45 36.41 -12.10
CA LEU A 10 -7.77 35.25 -11.52
C LEU A 10 -7.88 34.12 -12.54
N THR A 11 -6.90 33.99 -13.42
CA THR A 11 -6.67 32.73 -14.12
C THR A 11 -6.20 31.76 -13.06
N LEU A 12 -7.12 30.93 -12.55
CA LEU A 12 -6.78 29.63 -12.01
C LEU A 12 -6.06 28.89 -13.13
N ALA A 13 -4.73 29.00 -13.17
CA ALA A 13 -3.93 28.06 -13.91
C ALA A 13 -4.21 26.71 -13.24
N ASP A 14 -5.00 25.87 -13.91
CA ASP A 14 -5.04 24.44 -13.64
C ASP A 14 -3.61 23.94 -13.85
N VAL A 15 -2.80 23.98 -12.79
CA VAL A 15 -1.64 23.12 -12.66
C VAL A 15 -2.23 21.73 -12.45
N ALA A 16 -2.71 21.13 -13.54
CA ALA A 16 -2.98 19.72 -13.59
C ALA A 16 -1.63 19.05 -13.34
N ALA A 17 -1.37 18.69 -12.08
CA ALA A 17 -0.23 17.87 -11.74
C ALA A 17 -0.24 16.67 -12.69
N GLU A 18 0.83 16.47 -13.44
CA GLU A 18 0.95 15.38 -14.41
C GLU A 18 0.72 14.07 -13.67
N ARG A 19 -0.49 13.49 -13.82
CA ARG A 19 -0.85 12.27 -13.11
C ARG A 19 -0.09 11.12 -13.77
N ARG A 20 0.77 10.45 -13.01
CA ARG A 20 1.42 9.21 -13.44
C ARG A 20 0.36 8.23 -13.93
N SER A 21 0.54 7.71 -15.15
CA SER A 21 -0.29 6.62 -15.65
C SER A 21 -0.07 5.37 -14.78
N VAL A 22 -1.16 4.77 -14.32
CA VAL A 22 -1.15 3.51 -13.56
C VAL A 22 -1.37 2.35 -14.54
N PRO A 23 -0.44 1.39 -14.65
CA PRO A 23 -0.59 0.28 -15.57
C PRO A 23 -1.80 -0.57 -15.19
N THR A 24 -2.46 -1.16 -16.19
CA THR A 24 -3.65 -2.00 -16.00
C THR A 24 -3.37 -3.42 -16.45
N TYR A 25 -3.78 -4.40 -15.64
CA TYR A 25 -3.63 -5.83 -15.93
C TYR A 25 -4.95 -6.56 -15.72
N THR A 26 -5.27 -7.47 -16.62
CA THR A 26 -6.38 -8.42 -16.44
C THR A 26 -5.93 -9.57 -15.56
N ILE A 27 -6.67 -9.83 -14.50
CA ILE A 27 -6.50 -10.97 -13.60
C ILE A 27 -7.66 -11.95 -13.87
N ASP A 28 -7.35 -13.04 -14.55
CA ASP A 28 -8.34 -14.02 -14.97
C ASP A 28 -8.60 -15.05 -13.85
N LEU A 29 -9.79 -14.99 -13.25
CA LEU A 29 -10.20 -15.86 -12.15
C LEU A 29 -10.64 -17.26 -12.62
N ASP A 30 -10.73 -17.50 -13.93
CA ASP A 30 -10.93 -18.85 -14.48
C ASP A 30 -9.62 -19.65 -14.51
N LEU A 31 -8.47 -18.98 -14.39
CA LEU A 31 -7.18 -19.65 -14.25
C LEU A 31 -7.03 -20.32 -12.88
N PRO A 32 -6.23 -21.41 -12.79
CA PRO A 32 -5.78 -21.93 -11.52
C PRO A 32 -5.17 -20.82 -10.66
N PRO A 33 -5.42 -20.78 -9.33
CA PRO A 33 -4.98 -19.68 -8.47
C PRO A 33 -3.50 -19.33 -8.61
N GLU A 34 -2.63 -20.32 -8.74
CA GLU A 34 -1.19 -20.16 -8.95
C GLU A 34 -0.80 -19.43 -10.24
N GLU A 35 -1.69 -19.35 -11.24
CA GLU A 35 -1.43 -18.71 -12.53
C GLU A 35 -1.93 -17.25 -12.59
N ARG A 36 -2.91 -16.87 -11.76
CA ARG A 36 -3.69 -15.62 -11.88
C ARG A 36 -2.83 -14.36 -11.87
N PHE A 37 -1.87 -14.31 -10.96
CA PHE A 37 -1.02 -13.14 -10.74
C PHE A 37 0.32 -13.19 -11.48
N LYS A 38 0.61 -14.27 -12.22
CA LYS A 38 1.87 -14.37 -12.97
C LYS A 38 2.02 -13.28 -14.02
N VAL A 39 0.92 -12.73 -14.52
CA VAL A 39 0.92 -11.58 -15.43
C VAL A 39 1.73 -10.40 -14.87
N LEU A 40 1.72 -10.20 -13.55
CA LEU A 40 2.43 -9.09 -12.90
C LEU A 40 3.94 -9.25 -12.88
N VAL A 41 4.44 -10.47 -13.06
CA VAL A 41 5.88 -10.76 -12.97
C VAL A 41 6.51 -11.16 -14.30
N ARG A 42 5.73 -11.10 -15.39
CA ARG A 42 6.23 -11.35 -16.75
C ARG A 42 7.27 -10.29 -17.15
N PRO A 43 8.29 -10.67 -17.95
CA PRO A 43 9.20 -9.71 -18.57
C PRO A 43 8.44 -8.59 -19.30
N GLY A 44 8.92 -7.36 -19.18
CA GLY A 44 8.32 -6.17 -19.82
C GLY A 44 7.27 -5.43 -19.00
N THR A 45 6.79 -5.99 -17.88
CA THR A 45 5.83 -5.27 -16.99
C THR A 45 6.51 -4.27 -16.05
N GLY A 46 7.79 -4.45 -15.73
CA GLY A 46 8.54 -3.62 -14.77
C GLY A 46 8.25 -3.94 -13.30
N LEU A 47 7.06 -4.43 -12.97
CA LEU A 47 6.62 -4.67 -11.59
C LEU A 47 7.50 -5.68 -10.83
N ASN A 48 7.91 -6.80 -11.46
CA ASN A 48 8.79 -7.76 -10.80
C ASN A 48 10.11 -7.12 -10.34
N ALA A 49 10.72 -6.31 -11.23
CA ALA A 49 11.96 -5.61 -10.91
C ALA A 49 11.77 -4.62 -9.76
N THR A 50 10.63 -3.93 -9.71
CA THR A 50 10.29 -3.02 -8.61
C THR A 50 10.08 -3.77 -7.29
N VAL A 51 9.44 -4.94 -7.28
CA VAL A 51 9.31 -5.76 -6.05
C VAL A 51 10.68 -6.26 -5.59
N TRP A 52 11.56 -6.67 -6.51
CA TRP A 52 12.95 -7.02 -6.18
C TRP A 52 13.75 -5.85 -5.60
N LYS A 53 13.59 -4.63 -6.14
CA LYS A 53 14.18 -3.41 -5.56
C LYS A 53 13.67 -3.19 -4.13
N PHE A 54 12.39 -3.38 -3.88
CA PHE A 54 11.79 -3.26 -2.55
C PHE A 54 12.35 -4.29 -1.57
N TRP A 55 12.37 -5.56 -1.94
CA TRP A 55 12.98 -6.64 -1.17
C TRP A 55 14.44 -6.33 -0.82
N THR A 56 15.22 -5.92 -1.82
CA THR A 56 16.64 -5.63 -1.67
C THR A 56 16.89 -4.44 -0.76
N LYS A 57 16.12 -3.36 -0.93
CA LYS A 57 16.27 -2.12 -0.16
C LYS A 57 15.99 -2.31 1.32
N TYR A 58 14.94 -3.07 1.68
CA TYR A 58 14.47 -3.13 3.06
C TYR A 58 14.87 -4.40 3.81
N PHE A 59 15.00 -5.54 3.14
CA PHE A 59 15.12 -6.84 3.85
C PHE A 59 16.46 -7.53 3.65
N VAL A 60 17.11 -7.39 2.50
CA VAL A 60 18.39 -8.08 2.24
C VAL A 60 19.49 -7.62 3.20
N GLY A 61 19.56 -6.30 3.46
CA GLY A 61 20.56 -5.69 4.34
C GLY A 61 20.19 -5.63 5.82
N ASP A 62 18.96 -6.05 6.21
CA ASP A 62 18.49 -6.03 7.60
C ASP A 62 18.02 -7.44 8.03
N PRO A 63 18.93 -8.30 8.52
CA PRO A 63 18.60 -9.65 8.96
C PRO A 63 17.55 -9.65 10.07
N LEU A 64 17.57 -8.66 10.98
CA LEU A 64 16.63 -8.62 12.10
C LEU A 64 15.20 -8.36 11.61
N LEU A 65 15.02 -7.42 10.68
CA LEU A 65 13.72 -7.16 10.07
C LEU A 65 13.26 -8.37 9.24
N LYS A 66 14.14 -8.95 8.43
CA LYS A 66 13.82 -10.13 7.60
C LYS A 66 13.40 -11.32 8.45
N ASP A 67 14.18 -11.65 9.48
CA ASP A 67 13.91 -12.79 10.36
C ASP A 67 12.62 -12.56 11.15
N ALA A 68 12.36 -11.33 11.58
CA ALA A 68 11.10 -10.97 12.22
C ALA A 68 9.89 -11.13 11.28
N LEU A 69 10.01 -10.73 10.00
CA LEU A 69 8.96 -10.96 9.00
C LEU A 69 8.73 -12.46 8.78
N PHE A 70 9.79 -13.25 8.68
CA PHE A 70 9.67 -14.69 8.44
C PHE A 70 9.10 -15.42 9.65
N ALA A 71 9.48 -15.00 10.86
CA ALA A 71 8.88 -15.50 12.09
C ALA A 71 7.38 -15.14 12.17
N LEU A 72 6.99 -13.96 11.68
CA LEU A 72 5.58 -13.53 11.65
C LEU A 72 4.77 -14.43 10.70
N VAL A 73 5.31 -14.71 9.52
CA VAL A 73 4.71 -15.62 8.55
C VAL A 73 4.61 -17.04 9.10
N ALA A 74 5.65 -17.54 9.76
CA ALA A 74 5.63 -18.84 10.41
C ALA A 74 4.57 -18.92 11.52
N ALA A 75 4.40 -17.84 12.30
CA ALA A 75 3.39 -17.77 13.34
C ALA A 75 1.96 -17.66 12.78
N ARG A 76 1.79 -17.01 11.63
CA ARG A 76 0.51 -16.90 10.91
C ARG A 76 0.07 -18.23 10.31
N GLY A 77 1.02 -19.02 9.82
CA GLY A 77 0.75 -20.32 9.21
C GLY A 77 0.22 -20.23 7.78
N HIS A 78 -0.50 -21.25 7.34
CA HIS A 78 -1.06 -21.31 5.99
C HIS A 78 -2.28 -20.41 5.81
N GLU A 79 -2.38 -19.75 4.66
CA GLU A 79 -3.59 -19.06 4.26
C GLU A 79 -4.68 -20.04 3.79
N ALA A 80 -5.87 -19.51 3.50
CA ALA A 80 -6.90 -20.25 2.77
C ALA A 80 -6.30 -20.84 1.46
N PRO A 81 -6.71 -22.06 1.03
CA PRO A 81 -6.05 -22.78 -0.07
C PRO A 81 -5.89 -21.97 -1.36
N GLU A 82 -6.90 -21.19 -1.73
CA GLU A 82 -6.88 -20.33 -2.91
C GLU A 82 -5.80 -19.24 -2.82
N LEU A 83 -5.78 -18.46 -1.73
CA LEU A 83 -4.78 -17.42 -1.49
C LEU A 83 -3.37 -18.01 -1.34
N GLN A 84 -3.25 -19.16 -0.66
CA GLN A 84 -1.96 -19.83 -0.51
C GLN A 84 -1.39 -20.27 -1.86
N ALA A 85 -2.24 -20.74 -2.78
CA ALA A 85 -1.84 -21.11 -4.13
C ALA A 85 -1.44 -19.88 -4.96
N GLU A 86 -2.15 -18.76 -4.85
CA GLU A 86 -1.76 -17.48 -5.49
C GLU A 86 -0.39 -16.99 -5.01
N ILE A 87 -0.16 -16.98 -3.70
CA ILE A 87 1.13 -16.64 -3.07
C ILE A 87 2.25 -17.56 -3.60
N SER A 88 1.99 -18.87 -3.65
CA SER A 88 2.97 -19.85 -4.11
C SER A 88 3.31 -19.68 -5.58
N GLY A 89 2.30 -19.43 -6.42
CA GLY A 89 2.46 -19.16 -7.84
C GLY A 89 3.25 -17.89 -8.11
N MET A 90 2.97 -16.81 -7.37
CA MET A 90 3.76 -15.57 -7.45
C MET A 90 5.20 -15.76 -6.98
N ALA A 91 5.44 -16.47 -5.87
CA ALA A 91 6.80 -16.75 -5.39
C ALA A 91 7.60 -17.53 -6.43
N ALA A 92 7.02 -18.59 -6.99
CA ALA A 92 7.65 -19.38 -8.04
C ALA A 92 7.97 -18.56 -9.30
N ALA A 93 7.04 -17.70 -9.74
CA ALA A 93 7.21 -16.91 -10.96
C ALA A 93 8.14 -15.69 -10.78
N SER A 94 8.18 -15.09 -9.59
CA SER A 94 9.04 -13.94 -9.28
C SER A 94 10.47 -14.32 -8.89
N GLY A 95 10.66 -15.54 -8.36
CA GLY A 95 11.91 -16.00 -7.75
C GLY A 95 12.15 -15.46 -6.33
N LEU A 96 11.19 -14.72 -5.77
CA LEU A 96 11.29 -14.17 -4.41
C LEU A 96 11.07 -15.27 -3.35
N PRO A 97 11.62 -15.12 -2.14
CA PRO A 97 11.38 -16.08 -1.06
C PRO A 97 9.88 -16.22 -0.75
N PRO A 98 9.30 -17.44 -0.67
CA PRO A 98 7.88 -17.62 -0.38
C PRO A 98 7.43 -16.93 0.90
N ALA A 99 8.25 -16.97 1.95
CA ALA A 99 7.97 -16.27 3.20
C ALA A 99 7.92 -14.74 3.03
N PHE A 100 8.68 -14.16 2.11
CA PHE A 100 8.57 -12.73 1.80
C PHE A 100 7.27 -12.43 1.04
N VAL A 101 6.92 -13.23 0.02
CA VAL A 101 5.70 -13.04 -0.78
C VAL A 101 4.44 -13.24 0.05
N GLN A 102 4.45 -14.15 1.03
CA GLN A 102 3.38 -14.27 2.01
C GLN A 102 3.39 -13.09 2.99
N GLY A 103 4.58 -12.72 3.49
CA GLY A 103 4.74 -11.64 4.46
C GLY A 103 4.23 -10.29 3.95
N ILE A 104 4.48 -9.97 2.68
CA ILE A 104 4.06 -8.69 2.08
C ILE A 104 2.54 -8.59 1.87
N GLN A 105 1.78 -9.70 1.99
CA GLN A 105 0.33 -9.61 2.05
C GLN A 105 -0.15 -8.79 3.25
N MET A 106 0.65 -8.78 4.32
CA MET A 106 0.41 -8.02 5.55
C MET A 106 1.10 -6.64 5.54
N LEU A 107 1.50 -6.11 4.37
CA LEU A 107 2.25 -4.86 4.28
C LEU A 107 1.55 -3.72 5.04
N TYR A 108 0.24 -3.59 4.87
CA TYR A 108 -0.55 -2.57 5.57
C TYR A 108 -0.53 -2.79 7.08
N GLU A 109 -0.76 -4.02 7.52
CA GLU A 109 -0.79 -4.42 8.93
C GLU A 109 0.57 -4.19 9.59
N VAL A 110 1.66 -4.51 8.90
CA VAL A 110 3.03 -4.26 9.36
C VAL A 110 3.32 -2.75 9.45
N GLN A 111 2.78 -1.95 8.53
CA GLN A 111 2.91 -0.49 8.58
C GLN A 111 1.98 0.17 9.60
N THR A 112 0.87 -0.48 9.96
CA THR A 112 -0.07 -0.06 11.02
C THR A 112 0.29 -0.63 12.40
N LEU A 113 1.45 -1.28 12.58
CA LEU A 113 2.04 -1.60 13.90
C LEU A 113 2.33 -0.34 14.77
N MET A 114 1.80 0.82 14.38
CA MET A 114 1.84 2.14 15.02
C MET A 114 0.53 2.64 15.56
N VAL A 115 -0.57 1.91 15.39
CA VAL A 115 -1.78 2.27 16.13
C VAL A 115 -1.79 1.33 17.32
N PRO A 116 -1.17 1.69 18.46
CA PRO A 116 -1.73 1.23 19.71
C PRO A 116 -3.24 1.46 19.63
N ILE A 117 -4.02 0.74 20.43
CA ILE A 117 -5.18 1.39 21.03
C ILE A 117 -4.57 2.53 21.87
N VAL A 118 -4.13 3.60 21.19
CA VAL A 118 -3.68 4.81 21.83
C VAL A 118 -4.97 5.23 22.46
N ASN A 119 -4.96 5.22 23.77
CA ASN A 119 -6.02 5.82 24.49
C ASN A 119 -5.95 7.33 24.18
N PHE A 120 -6.54 7.75 23.06
CA PHE A 120 -6.70 9.15 22.70
C PHE A 120 -7.46 9.91 23.81
N SER A 121 -8.10 9.19 24.76
CA SER A 121 -8.74 9.77 25.94
C SER A 121 -7.80 10.06 27.12
N GLN A 122 -6.51 9.69 27.05
CA GLN A 122 -5.51 10.12 28.03
C GLN A 122 -4.47 11.04 27.37
N PRO A 123 -4.78 12.33 27.26
CA PRO A 123 -3.77 13.31 26.91
C PRO A 123 -2.80 13.37 28.08
N ARG A 124 -1.64 12.71 27.97
CA ARG A 124 -0.44 13.32 28.57
C ARG A 124 -0.05 14.48 27.66
N LEU A 125 -0.85 15.55 27.77
CA LEU A 125 -0.44 16.89 27.43
C LEU A 125 0.77 17.17 28.33
N SER A 126 1.98 16.91 27.84
CA SER A 126 3.09 17.75 28.29
C SER A 126 2.71 19.18 27.95
N SER A 127 2.96 20.10 28.87
CA SER A 127 2.67 21.54 28.80
C SER A 127 3.20 22.25 27.54
N ASP A 128 3.95 21.55 26.70
CA ASP A 128 4.81 22.11 25.67
C ASP A 128 4.28 21.85 24.24
N GLY A 129 3.04 21.34 24.11
CA GLY A 129 2.37 21.13 22.82
C GLY A 129 2.81 19.86 22.07
N ILE A 130 2.00 19.45 21.09
CA ILE A 130 2.27 18.29 20.24
C ILE A 130 3.27 18.69 19.16
N GLY A 131 4.55 18.76 19.52
CA GLY A 131 5.63 18.75 18.52
C GLY A 131 5.74 17.37 17.88
N TRP A 132 6.08 17.32 16.58
CA TRP A 132 6.37 16.08 15.84
C TRP A 132 7.38 15.17 16.56
N GLU A 133 8.35 15.76 17.26
CA GLU A 133 9.34 15.04 18.08
C GLU A 133 8.71 14.33 19.29
N GLY A 134 7.67 14.91 19.90
CA GLY A 134 6.92 14.30 20.99
C GLY A 134 6.05 13.15 20.48
N ALA A 135 5.36 13.36 19.36
CA ALA A 135 4.57 12.33 18.70
C ALA A 135 5.45 11.10 18.35
N ASN A 136 6.65 11.34 17.81
CA ASN A 136 7.59 10.27 17.46
C ASN A 136 7.98 9.40 18.67
N ARG A 137 8.08 9.96 19.89
CA ARG A 137 8.35 9.18 21.12
C ARG A 137 7.12 8.42 21.64
N THR A 138 5.91 8.93 21.44
CA THR A 138 4.66 8.33 21.94
C THR A 138 4.11 7.21 21.05
N PHE A 139 4.54 7.14 19.78
CA PHE A 139 4.13 6.07 18.82
C PHE A 139 5.03 4.82 18.85
N HIS A 140 5.91 4.68 19.85
CA HIS A 140 6.74 3.49 20.04
C HIS A 140 6.32 2.76 21.32
N GLU A 141 5.23 1.99 21.27
CA GLU A 141 5.16 0.84 22.16
C GLU A 141 6.30 -0.11 21.76
N PRO A 142 7.19 -0.50 22.68
CA PRO A 142 8.26 -1.41 22.36
C PRO A 142 7.64 -2.76 21.97
N LEU A 143 7.90 -3.18 20.73
CA LEU A 143 7.55 -4.54 20.30
C LEU A 143 8.27 -5.55 21.20
N PRO A 144 7.65 -6.71 21.51
CA PRO A 144 8.34 -7.79 22.19
C PRO A 144 9.67 -8.10 21.50
N LYS A 145 10.72 -8.46 22.24
CA LYS A 145 12.08 -8.68 21.71
C LYS A 145 12.11 -9.57 20.45
N LYS A 146 11.25 -10.59 20.40
CA LYS A 146 11.13 -11.50 19.23
C LYS A 146 10.64 -10.82 17.93
N TRP A 147 10.00 -9.66 18.04
CA TRP A 147 9.40 -8.89 16.95
C TRP A 147 10.05 -7.52 16.74
N GLU A 148 11.10 -7.18 17.49
CA GLU A 148 11.70 -5.84 17.48
C GLU A 148 12.19 -5.42 16.08
N GLY A 149 12.56 -6.39 15.24
CA GLY A 149 12.91 -6.17 13.84
C GLY A 149 11.80 -5.51 13.02
N LEU A 150 10.52 -5.84 13.25
CA LEU A 150 9.40 -5.21 12.54
C LEU A 150 9.31 -3.71 12.83
N GLY A 151 9.78 -3.27 14.00
CA GLY A 151 9.80 -1.85 14.38
C GLY A 151 10.78 -1.00 13.57
N ARG A 152 11.69 -1.64 12.81
CA ARG A 152 12.62 -0.96 11.89
C ARG A 152 12.00 -0.68 10.52
N PHE A 153 10.87 -1.31 10.20
CA PHE A 153 10.20 -1.09 8.94
C PHE A 153 9.53 0.29 8.91
N PRO A 154 9.63 1.10 7.83
CA PRO A 154 9.02 2.42 7.79
C PRO A 154 7.49 2.37 7.89
N ARG A 155 6.93 3.20 8.78
CA ARG A 155 5.52 3.09 9.22
C ARG A 155 4.68 4.30 8.80
N ALA A 156 3.91 4.24 7.72
CA ALA A 156 2.90 5.27 7.41
C ALA A 156 1.76 4.68 6.62
N PRO A 157 0.66 4.30 7.28
CA PRO A 157 -0.56 3.89 6.62
C PRO A 157 -1.61 4.99 6.83
N PHE A 158 -1.43 6.14 6.18
CA PHE A 158 -2.47 7.16 6.20
C PHE A 158 -3.39 6.95 5.00
N CYS A 159 -4.67 7.23 5.21
CA CYS A 159 -5.63 7.23 4.15
C CYS A 159 -6.71 8.27 4.45
N THR A 160 -7.29 8.81 3.39
CA THR A 160 -8.48 9.66 3.47
C THR A 160 -9.44 9.17 2.42
N GLY A 161 -10.65 8.78 2.81
CA GLY A 161 -11.73 8.42 1.91
C GLY A 161 -12.85 9.45 1.94
N ILE A 162 -13.42 9.75 0.78
CA ILE A 162 -14.56 10.66 0.62
C ILE A 162 -15.65 9.89 -0.14
N ILE A 163 -16.84 9.84 0.44
CA ILE A 163 -18.06 9.41 -0.25
C ILE A 163 -18.99 10.61 -0.29
N ALA A 164 -19.47 10.96 -1.48
CA ALA A 164 -20.35 12.10 -1.68
C ALA A 164 -21.51 11.73 -2.61
N THR A 165 -22.71 12.19 -2.27
CA THR A 165 -23.89 12.04 -3.13
C THR A 165 -24.20 13.39 -3.77
N ASN A 166 -24.29 13.42 -5.10
CA ASN A 166 -24.75 14.58 -5.83
C ASN A 166 -26.26 14.74 -5.63
N GLN A 167 -26.67 15.85 -5.02
CA GLN A 167 -28.07 16.13 -4.72
C GLN A 167 -28.93 16.39 -5.97
N ALA A 168 -28.30 16.76 -7.11
CA ALA A 168 -29.04 17.09 -8.33
C ALA A 168 -29.54 15.84 -9.08
N ASP A 169 -28.75 14.76 -9.12
CA ASP A 169 -29.03 13.55 -9.90
C ASP A 169 -28.99 12.25 -9.08
N GLY A 170 -28.66 12.32 -7.80
CA GLY A 170 -28.55 11.16 -6.90
C GLY A 170 -27.30 10.30 -7.11
N SER A 171 -26.36 10.69 -7.99
CA SER A 171 -25.13 9.94 -8.22
C SER A 171 -24.23 9.90 -6.98
N VAL A 172 -23.47 8.81 -6.82
CA VAL A 172 -22.55 8.60 -5.70
C VAL A 172 -21.11 8.56 -6.20
N TYR A 173 -20.27 9.39 -5.61
CA TYR A 173 -18.83 9.45 -5.85
C TYR A 173 -18.09 8.88 -4.65
N HIS A 174 -17.08 8.06 -4.91
CA HIS A 174 -16.19 7.51 -3.90
C HIS A 174 -14.74 7.69 -4.36
N ALA A 175 -13.95 8.38 -3.56
CA ALA A 175 -12.52 8.60 -3.81
C ALA A 175 -11.72 8.35 -2.54
N ARG A 176 -10.43 8.03 -2.71
CA ARG A 176 -9.49 7.97 -1.58
C ARG A 176 -8.07 8.37 -1.99
N ASN A 177 -7.33 8.89 -1.01
CA ASN A 177 -5.88 8.86 -0.99
C ASN A 177 -5.39 7.70 -0.12
N LEU A 178 -4.25 7.15 -0.50
CA LEU A 178 -3.56 6.11 0.25
C LEU A 178 -2.08 6.48 0.29
N ASP A 179 -1.58 6.75 1.49
CA ASP A 179 -0.29 7.37 1.70
C ASP A 179 0.69 6.35 2.29
N PHE A 180 1.89 6.30 1.72
CA PHE A 180 2.99 5.45 2.16
C PHE A 180 4.25 6.28 2.37
N PHE A 181 5.10 5.90 3.33
CA PHE A 181 6.36 6.63 3.56
C PHE A 181 7.38 6.49 2.44
N PHE A 182 7.40 5.38 1.71
CA PHE A 182 8.32 5.14 0.59
C PHE A 182 7.63 5.35 -0.76
N THR A 183 7.15 6.58 -0.96
CA THR A 183 6.32 7.02 -2.09
C THR A 183 6.91 6.68 -3.45
N GLU A 184 8.20 6.89 -3.68
CA GLU A 184 8.85 6.63 -4.97
C GLU A 184 8.70 5.15 -5.39
N LEU A 185 8.96 4.24 -4.45
CA LEU A 185 8.93 2.82 -4.73
C LEU A 185 7.50 2.26 -4.72
N MET A 186 6.63 2.75 -3.84
CA MET A 186 5.22 2.35 -3.86
C MET A 186 4.51 2.84 -5.10
N ALA A 187 4.76 4.07 -5.55
CA ALA A 187 4.14 4.62 -6.74
C ALA A 187 4.41 3.71 -7.94
N GLU A 188 5.63 3.18 -8.09
CA GLU A 188 5.98 2.22 -9.14
C GLU A 188 5.29 0.85 -9.02
N LEU A 189 4.94 0.40 -7.80
CA LEU A 189 4.25 -0.87 -7.57
C LEU A 189 2.73 -0.80 -7.76
N VAL A 190 2.14 0.40 -7.82
CA VAL A 190 0.69 0.55 -8.01
C VAL A 190 0.30 0.13 -9.42
N TYR A 191 -0.73 -0.72 -9.52
CA TYR A 191 -1.39 -1.11 -10.76
C TYR A 191 -2.90 -1.16 -10.59
N THR A 192 -3.64 -1.14 -11.69
CA THR A 192 -5.09 -1.43 -11.73
C THR A 192 -5.29 -2.89 -12.13
N GLY A 193 -5.83 -3.70 -11.23
CA GLY A 193 -6.25 -5.07 -11.53
C GLY A 193 -7.70 -5.09 -12.00
N VAL A 194 -7.95 -5.66 -13.18
CA VAL A 194 -9.29 -5.93 -13.71
C VAL A 194 -9.56 -7.42 -13.56
N PHE A 195 -10.43 -7.78 -12.63
CA PHE A 195 -10.68 -9.17 -12.28
C PHE A 195 -11.83 -9.72 -13.12
N THR A 196 -11.57 -10.78 -13.88
CA THR A 196 -12.54 -11.34 -14.83
C THR A 196 -12.90 -12.78 -14.51
N ARG A 197 -14.14 -13.18 -14.82
CA ARG A 197 -14.60 -14.58 -14.79
C ARG A 197 -15.60 -14.82 -15.92
N GLY A 198 -15.47 -15.93 -16.62
CA GLY A 198 -16.22 -16.22 -17.84
C GLY A 198 -16.06 -15.12 -18.90
N GLY A 199 -14.88 -14.50 -18.98
CA GLY A 199 -14.59 -13.37 -19.87
C GLY A 199 -15.28 -12.04 -19.52
N LYS A 200 -15.96 -11.94 -18.36
CA LYS A 200 -16.63 -10.70 -17.91
C LYS A 200 -15.89 -10.08 -16.74
N GLU A 201 -15.78 -8.75 -16.71
CA GLU A 201 -15.29 -8.00 -15.55
C GLU A 201 -16.25 -8.20 -14.36
N LEU A 202 -15.72 -8.69 -13.24
CA LEU A 202 -16.45 -8.77 -11.97
C LEU A 202 -16.23 -7.53 -11.13
N TYR A 203 -14.97 -7.09 -11.03
CA TYR A 203 -14.57 -5.88 -10.33
C TYR A 203 -13.21 -5.39 -10.80
N ARG A 204 -12.89 -4.14 -10.47
CA ARG A 204 -11.56 -3.55 -10.63
C ARG A 204 -11.09 -2.90 -9.34
N ALA A 205 -9.79 -2.98 -9.10
CA ALA A 205 -9.17 -2.40 -7.92
C ALA A 205 -7.80 -1.81 -8.24
N GLN A 206 -7.44 -0.73 -7.56
CA GLN A 206 -6.04 -0.30 -7.47
C GLN A 206 -5.34 -1.16 -6.42
N MET A 207 -4.24 -1.77 -6.82
CA MET A 207 -3.51 -2.80 -6.09
C MET A 207 -2.02 -2.44 -6.04
N ILE A 208 -1.28 -3.13 -5.17
CA ILE A 208 0.17 -3.01 -5.05
C ILE A 208 0.79 -4.33 -5.45
N ALA A 209 1.72 -4.31 -6.40
CA ALA A 209 2.39 -5.52 -6.87
C ALA A 209 3.17 -6.20 -5.74
N GLY A 210 3.12 -7.54 -5.73
CA GLY A 210 3.54 -8.38 -4.60
C GLY A 210 2.37 -8.83 -3.73
N ARG A 211 1.18 -8.23 -3.87
CA ARG A 211 -0.06 -8.71 -3.25
C ARG A 211 -0.91 -9.55 -4.21
N ALA A 212 -1.48 -10.63 -3.68
CA ALA A 212 -2.53 -11.43 -4.32
C ALA A 212 -3.90 -10.94 -3.79
#